data_AF-A0A2M8Z7X4-F1
#
_entry.id   AF-A0A2M8Z7X4-F1
#
_cell.length_a   1.000
_cell.length_b   1.000
_cell.length_c   1.000
_cell.angle_alpha   90.00
_cell.angle_beta   90.00
_cell.angle_gamma   90.00
#
_symmetry.space_group_name_H-M   'P 1'
#
loop_
_entity.id
_entity.type
_entity.pdbx_description
1 polymer ?
#
loop_
_entity_poly.entity_id
_entity_poly.type
_entity_poly.pdbx_seq_one_letter_code
_entity_poly.pdbx_strand_id
1 'polypeptide(L)'
;MTQRETLRCEDLLYEAIRIAEQSREEFKIVRQCFKNDDMYGCERSQRKSDRHWGYAEGICKALKELGFEHREMKRLQDLIKW
;
A
#
# COMPACT_ATOMS: atom_id res chain seq x y z
N MET A 1 -3.43 23.34 5.72
CA MET A 1 -2.02 22.92 5.87
C MET A 1 -1.09 24.02 5.43
N THR A 2 0.03 24.17 6.12
CA THR A 2 1.18 24.96 5.68
C THR A 2 1.89 24.27 4.52
N GLN A 3 2.70 25.00 3.75
CA GLN A 3 3.48 24.43 2.65
C GLN A 3 4.36 23.24 3.09
N ARG A 4 4.94 23.32 4.30
CA ARG A 4 5.78 22.25 4.85
C ARG A 4 4.97 21.00 5.20
N GLU A 5 3.75 21.15 5.70
CA GLU A 5 2.85 20.03 5.98
C GLU A 5 2.39 19.35 4.69
N THR A 6 2.07 20.14 3.65
CA THR A 6 1.70 19.61 2.33
C THR A 6 2.81 18.77 1.74
N LEU A 7 4.06 19.24 1.74
CA LEU A 7 5.21 18.48 1.24
C LEU A 7 5.39 17.15 1.99
N ARG A 8 5.23 17.14 3.31
CA ARG A 8 5.29 15.90 4.10
C ARG A 8 4.15 14.94 3.75
N CYS A 9 2.95 15.45 3.49
CA CYS A 9 1.83 14.63 3.05
C CYS A 9 2.06 14.04 1.65
N GLU A 10 2.69 14.79 0.75
CA GLU A 10 3.13 14.30 -0.56
C GLU A 10 4.17 13.19 -0.42
N ASP A 11 5.18 13.37 0.43
CA ASP A 11 6.20 12.34 0.70
C ASP A 11 5.56 11.04 1.20
N LEU A 12 4.65 11.15 2.18
CA LEU A 12 3.90 10.01 2.72
C LEU A 12 3.00 9.36 1.67
N LEU A 13 2.38 10.15 0.78
CA LEU A 13 1.57 9.63 -0.33
C LEU A 13 2.42 8.78 -1.28
N TYR A 14 3.57 9.30 -1.72
CA TYR A 14 4.44 8.57 -2.64
C TYR A 14 5.04 7.33 -1.99
N GLU A 15 5.36 7.39 -0.70
CA GLU A 15 5.78 6.21 0.07
C GLU A 15 4.68 5.15 0.12
N ALA A 16 3.45 5.54 0.45
CA ALA A 16 2.31 4.63 0.52
C ALA A 16 2.00 3.99 -0.85
N ILE A 17 2.13 4.74 -1.95
CA ILE A 17 1.98 4.20 -3.31
C ILE A 17 3.01 3.11 -3.57
N ARG A 18 4.29 3.38 -3.29
CA ARG A 18 5.38 2.40 -3.47
C ARG A 18 5.14 1.13 -2.64
N ILE A 19 4.68 1.29 -1.41
CA ILE A 19 4.38 0.15 -0.52
C ILE A 19 3.14 -0.63 -1.00
N ALA A 20 2.10 0.05 -1.51
CA ALA A 20 0.93 -0.61 -2.08
C ALA A 20 1.28 -1.42 -3.34
N GLU A 21 2.15 -0.89 -4.21
CA GLU A 21 2.67 -1.63 -5.37
C GLU A 21 3.45 -2.87 -4.92
N GLN A 22 4.30 -2.74 -3.90
CA GLN A 22 5.03 -3.88 -3.33
C GLN A 22 4.09 -4.95 -2.78
N SER A 23 3.02 -4.55 -2.08
CA SER A 23 2.00 -5.48 -1.58
C SER A 23 1.37 -6.30 -2.71
N ARG A 24 1.07 -5.68 -3.86
CA ARG A 24 0.51 -6.37 -5.03
C ARG A 24 1.48 -7.37 -5.65
N GLU A 25 2.76 -7.04 -5.73
CA GLU A 25 3.78 -7.98 -6.20
C GLU A 25 3.91 -9.17 -5.23
N GLU A 26 3.91 -8.93 -3.93
CA GLU A 26 3.96 -9.99 -2.92
C GLU A 26 2.73 -10.91 -3.00
N PHE A 27 1.55 -10.37 -3.32
CA PHE A 27 0.36 -11.19 -3.54
C PHE A 27 0.41 -11.99 -4.85
N LYS A 28 1.10 -11.52 -5.88
CA LYS A 28 1.41 -12.37 -7.05
C LYS A 28 2.28 -13.56 -6.64
N ILE A 29 3.24 -13.35 -5.74
CA ILE A 29 4.07 -14.42 -5.19
C ILE A 29 3.21 -15.42 -4.39
N VAL A 30 2.26 -14.97 -3.57
CA VAL A 30 1.29 -15.83 -2.88
C VAL A 30 0.60 -16.78 -3.87
N ARG A 31 0.06 -16.24 -4.97
CA ARG A 31 -0.58 -17.04 -6.02
C ARG A 31 0.36 -18.05 -6.67
N GLN A 32 1.64 -17.72 -6.81
CA GLN A 32 2.64 -18.62 -7.37
C GLN A 32 3.03 -19.73 -6.38
N CYS A 33 3.22 -19.41 -5.10
CA CYS A 33 3.47 -20.39 -4.05
C CYS A 33 2.32 -21.39 -3.94
N PHE A 34 1.06 -20.91 -3.99
CA PHE A 34 -0.12 -21.77 -3.96
C PHE A 34 -0.16 -22.74 -5.15
N LYS A 35 0.19 -22.29 -6.37
CA LYS A 35 0.29 -23.17 -7.56
C LYS A 35 1.39 -24.22 -7.44
N ASN A 36 2.43 -23.94 -6.68
CA ASN A 36 3.60 -24.80 -6.51
C ASN A 36 3.50 -25.70 -5.26
N ASP A 37 2.37 -25.68 -4.55
CA ASP A 37 2.16 -26.38 -3.26
C ASP A 37 3.17 -25.98 -2.16
N ASP A 38 3.76 -24.78 -2.27
CA ASP A 38 4.64 -24.21 -1.25
C ASP A 38 3.83 -23.40 -0.23
N MET A 39 3.20 -24.12 0.70
CA MET A 39 2.31 -23.52 1.70
C MET A 39 3.03 -22.61 2.69
N TYR A 40 4.29 -22.90 3.02
CA TYR A 40 5.09 -22.03 3.90
C TYR A 40 5.46 -20.72 3.21
N GLY A 41 5.89 -20.77 1.94
CA GLY A 41 6.13 -19.59 1.13
C GLY A 41 4.87 -18.76 0.92
N CYS A 42 3.72 -19.42 0.77
CA CYS A 42 2.40 -18.79 0.66
C CYS A 42 2.08 -17.98 1.92
N GLU A 43 2.10 -18.60 3.11
CA GLU A 43 1.82 -17.92 4.38
C GLU A 43 2.77 -16.75 4.64
N ARG A 44 4.07 -16.95 4.39
CA ARG A 44 5.09 -15.92 4.56
C ARG A 44 4.85 -14.72 3.64
N SER A 45 4.54 -14.97 2.38
CA SER A 45 4.32 -13.92 1.38
C SER A 45 3.00 -13.19 1.62
N GLN A 46 1.96 -13.90 2.08
CA GLN A 46 0.68 -13.30 2.41
C GLN A 46 0.80 -12.33 3.59
N ARG A 47 1.46 -12.73 4.68
CA ARG A 47 1.72 -11.83 5.82
C ARG A 47 2.49 -10.56 5.43
N LYS A 48 3.44 -10.66 4.50
CA LYS A 48 4.15 -9.48 3.98
C LYS A 48 3.22 -8.56 3.18
N SER A 49 2.47 -9.16 2.26
CA SER A 49 1.52 -8.45 1.41
C SER A 49 0.48 -7.71 2.25
N ASP A 50 -0.11 -8.39 3.24
CA ASP A 50 -1.12 -7.84 4.16
C ASP A 50 -0.55 -6.68 4.99
N ARG A 51 0.69 -6.81 5.47
CA ARG A 51 1.37 -5.75 6.24
C ARG A 51 1.59 -4.50 5.39
N HIS A 52 2.10 -4.66 4.17
CA HIS A 52 2.32 -3.53 3.26
C HIS A 52 1.00 -2.90 2.83
N TRP A 53 -0.02 -3.71 2.54
CA TRP A 53 -1.35 -3.20 2.23
C TRP A 53 -1.92 -2.39 3.40
N GLY A 54 -1.89 -2.93 4.62
CA GLY A 54 -2.40 -2.26 5.81
C GLY A 54 -1.67 -0.95 6.12
N TYR A 55 -0.35 -0.90 5.88
CA TYR A 55 0.41 0.35 5.99
C TYR A 55 -0.08 1.40 5.00
N ALA A 56 -0.19 1.04 3.71
CA ALA A 56 -0.64 1.94 2.67
C ALA A 56 -2.09 2.40 2.88
N GLU A 57 -2.96 1.50 3.35
CA GLU A 57 -4.36 1.81 3.69
C GLU A 57 -4.44 2.79 4.87
N GLY A 58 -3.62 2.58 5.92
CA GLY A 58 -3.53 3.47 7.07
C GLY A 58 -3.08 4.88 6.70
N ILE A 59 -2.03 5.00 5.88
CA ILE A 59 -1.60 6.30 5.35
C ILE A 59 -2.70 6.95 4.50
N CYS A 60 -3.36 6.19 3.63
CA CYS A 60 -4.46 6.73 2.82
C CYS A 60 -5.60 7.31 3.69
N LYS A 61 -5.97 6.61 4.78
CA LYS A 61 -6.98 7.08 5.74
C LYS A 61 -6.50 8.34 6.47
N ALA A 62 -5.29 8.34 6.99
CA ALA A 62 -4.72 9.50 7.69
C ALA A 62 -4.66 10.75 6.79
N LEU A 63 -4.21 10.61 5.54
CA LEU A 63 -4.17 11.71 4.58
C LEU A 63 -5.57 12.27 4.28
N LYS A 64 -6.59 11.41 4.18
CA LYS A 64 -7.99 11.84 4.03
C LYS A 64 -8.50 12.59 5.26
N GLU A 65 -8.22 12.09 6.46
CA GLU A 65 -8.62 12.73 7.72
C GLU A 65 -7.98 14.11 7.91
N LEU A 66 -6.75 14.29 7.41
CA LEU A 66 -6.05 15.59 7.38
C LEU A 66 -6.61 16.57 6.33
N GLY A 67 -7.57 16.14 5.50
CA GLY A 67 -8.09 16.94 4.39
C GLY A 67 -7.07 17.17 3.29
N PHE A 68 -6.09 16.28 3.13
CA PHE A 68 -5.07 16.40 2.08
C PHE A 68 -5.62 15.97 0.72
N GLU A 69 -5.57 16.91 -0.22
CA GLU A 69 -6.01 16.72 -1.61
C GLU A 69 -4.80 16.69 -2.54
N HIS A 70 -4.63 15.59 -3.26
CA HIS A 70 -3.59 15.45 -4.27
C HIS A 70 -4.03 14.47 -5.36
N ARG A 71 -3.68 14.72 -6.62
CA ARG A 71 -4.15 13.91 -7.76
C ARG A 71 -3.80 12.42 -7.64
N GLU A 72 -2.63 12.13 -7.06
CA GLU A 72 -2.15 10.76 -6.87
C GLU A 72 -2.86 10.02 -5.74
N MET A 73 -3.70 10.69 -4.92
CA MET A 73 -4.54 9.99 -3.93
C MET A 73 -5.47 8.98 -4.60
N LYS A 74 -5.94 9.27 -5.82
CA LYS A 74 -6.76 8.33 -6.59
C LYS A 74 -5.96 7.08 -6.94
N ARG A 75 -4.70 7.23 -7.37
CA ARG A 75 -3.80 6.11 -7.66
C ARG A 75 -3.60 5.24 -6.41
N LEU A 76 -3.31 5.85 -5.26
CA LEU A 76 -3.19 5.11 -4.00
C LEU A 76 -4.47 4.34 -3.67
N GLN A 77 -5.64 4.99 -3.77
CA GLN A 77 -6.94 4.35 -3.51
C GLN A 77 -7.20 3.18 -4.46
N ASP A 78 -6.84 3.30 -5.72
CA ASP A 78 -7.02 2.22 -6.70
C ASP A 78 -6.01 1.09 -6.50
N LEU A 79 -4.84 1.37 -5.92
CA LEU A 79 -3.85 0.34 -5.54
C LEU A 79 -4.28 -0.48 -4.33
N ILE A 80 -4.93 0.14 -3.34
CA ILE A 80 -5.38 -0.53 -2.11
C ILE A 80 -6.77 -1.17 -2.23
N LYS A 81 -7.50 -0.95 -3.33
CA LYS A 81 -8.68 -1.77 -3.66
C LYS A 81 -8.22 -3.15 -4.11
N TRP A 82 -8.77 -4.18 -3.48
CA TRP A 82 -8.62 -5.59 -3.83
C TRP A 82 -9.85 -6.09 -4.56
#